data_AF-A0A5A5RD02-F1
#
_entry.id   AF-A0A5A5RD02-F1
#
_cell.length_a   1.000
_cell.length_b   1.000
_cell.length_c   1.000
_cell.angle_alpha   90.00
_cell.angle_beta   90.00
_cell.angle_gamma   90.00
#
_symmetry.space_group_name_H-M   'P 1'
#
loop_
_entity.id
_entity.type
_entity.pdbx_description
1 polymer ?
#
loop_
_entity_poly.entity_id
_entity_poly.type
_entity_poly.pdbx_seq_one_letter_code
_entity_poly.pdbx_strand_id
1 'polypeptide(L)'
;MSTPFLVKDILPGAYSSGPGRLTALSNTLFFSANDGVKGTELWRSDGTAAGTVLVGDIAPPGFSGSSPRYLTAVGSTLFFTANESLAYGTELWKSGSISLMQ
;
A
#
# COMPACT_ATOMS: atom_id res chain seq x y z
N MET A 1 -3.53 28.89 -7.48
CA MET A 1 -3.34 27.89 -6.41
C MET A 1 -4.49 26.91 -6.49
N SER A 2 -4.23 25.61 -6.53
CA SER A 2 -5.29 24.60 -6.45
C SER A 2 -5.77 24.46 -5.00
N THR A 3 -7.07 24.27 -4.81
CA THR A 3 -7.64 23.90 -3.51
C THR A 3 -7.37 22.43 -3.23
N PRO A 4 -6.96 22.05 -2.01
CA PRO A 4 -6.86 20.64 -1.64
C PRO A 4 -8.22 19.96 -1.71
N PHE A 5 -8.26 18.70 -2.14
CA PHE A 5 -9.46 17.87 -2.20
C PHE A 5 -9.14 16.44 -1.75
N LEU A 6 -10.16 15.72 -1.26
CA LEU A 6 -10.03 14.32 -0.89
C LEU A 6 -9.85 13.47 -2.14
N VAL A 7 -8.73 12.75 -2.25
CA VAL A 7 -8.50 11.83 -3.36
C VAL A 7 -9.37 10.59 -3.21
N LYS A 8 -9.39 9.96 -2.03
CA LYS A 8 -10.24 8.80 -1.73
C LYS A 8 -10.45 8.64 -0.23
N ASP A 9 -11.68 8.28 0.14
CA ASP A 9 -11.98 7.72 1.44
C ASP A 9 -11.70 6.20 1.40
N ILE A 10 -10.54 5.79 1.93
CA ILE A 10 -10.08 4.38 1.88
C ILE A 10 -10.79 3.52 2.93
N LEU A 11 -11.09 4.09 4.10
CA LEU A 11 -11.85 3.45 5.16
C LEU A 11 -13.13 4.27 5.38
N PRO A 12 -14.23 3.94 4.68
CA PRO A 12 -15.43 4.74 4.71
C PRO A 12 -15.95 5.03 6.12
N GLY A 13 -16.24 6.30 6.38
CA GLY A 13 -16.82 6.76 7.65
C GLY A 13 -15.87 7.65 8.44
N ALA A 14 -16.01 7.65 9.77
CA ALA A 14 -15.26 8.54 10.65
C ALA A 14 -13.90 7.98 11.09
N TYR A 15 -13.58 6.73 10.74
CA TYR A 15 -12.33 6.10 11.12
C TYR A 15 -11.20 6.49 10.15
N SER A 16 -9.98 6.60 10.68
CA SER A 16 -8.82 6.94 9.86
C SER A 16 -8.25 5.70 9.16
N SER A 17 -8.01 5.80 7.85
CA SER A 17 -7.23 4.81 7.10
C SER A 17 -5.72 4.89 7.34
N GLY A 18 -5.25 5.93 8.05
CA GLY A 18 -3.85 6.15 8.40
C GLY A 18 -2.84 6.08 7.24
N PRO A 19 -3.02 6.81 6.11
CA PRO A 19 -2.03 6.81 5.04
C PRO A 19 -0.63 7.22 5.55
N GLY A 20 0.38 6.41 5.28
CA GLY A 20 1.73 6.60 5.78
C GLY A 20 2.81 6.01 4.87
N ARG A 21 4.09 6.13 5.24
CA ARG A 21 5.23 5.58 4.49
C ARG A 21 5.25 6.00 3.01
N LEU A 22 4.91 7.25 2.72
CA LEU A 22 4.70 7.73 1.37
C LEU A 22 6.01 7.72 0.56
N THR A 23 5.95 7.24 -0.68
CA THR A 23 7.08 7.26 -1.62
C THR A 23 6.57 7.44 -3.04
N ALA A 24 7.10 8.43 -3.75
CA ALA A 24 6.82 8.61 -5.16
C ALA A 24 7.72 7.67 -5.99
N LEU A 25 7.12 7.06 -7.02
CA LEU A 25 7.83 6.33 -8.07
C LEU A 25 7.19 6.71 -9.41
N SER A 26 7.93 7.48 -10.23
CA SER A 26 7.40 8.10 -11.44
C SER A 26 6.14 8.94 -11.14
N ASN A 27 5.03 8.69 -11.85
CA ASN A 27 3.75 9.40 -11.66
C ASN A 27 2.80 8.70 -10.67
N THR A 28 3.33 7.80 -9.83
CA THR A 28 2.54 7.02 -8.87
C THR A 28 3.06 7.29 -7.45
N LEU A 29 2.14 7.59 -6.53
CA LEU A 29 2.42 7.62 -5.10
C LEU A 29 2.12 6.25 -4.51
N PHE A 30 3.08 5.65 -3.82
CA PHE A 30 2.91 4.43 -3.03
C PHE A 30 2.89 4.78 -1.53
N PHE A 31 2.02 4.11 -0.78
CA PHE A 31 1.84 4.38 0.65
C PHE A 31 1.20 3.18 1.35
N SER A 32 1.32 3.11 2.67
CA SER A 32 0.58 2.14 3.49
C SER A 32 -0.75 2.73 3.95
N ALA A 33 -1.85 1.97 3.92
CA ALA A 33 -3.13 2.39 4.50
C ALA A 33 -4.00 1.19 4.88
N ASN A 34 -4.96 1.42 5.78
CA ASN A 34 -5.92 0.43 6.26
C ASN A 34 -7.33 0.71 5.70
N ASP A 35 -7.96 -0.29 5.09
CA ASP A 35 -9.33 -0.24 4.54
C ASP A 35 -10.40 -0.82 5.47
N GLY A 36 -10.01 -1.27 6.66
CA GLY A 36 -10.89 -1.92 7.65
C GLY A 36 -11.24 -3.36 7.32
N VAL A 37 -10.78 -3.91 6.18
CA VAL A 37 -11.09 -5.26 5.72
C VAL A 37 -9.85 -6.13 5.69
N LYS A 38 -8.77 -5.65 5.05
CA LYS A 38 -7.48 -6.33 4.91
C LYS A 38 -6.43 -5.82 5.89
N GLY A 39 -6.76 -4.79 6.67
CA GLY A 39 -5.81 -4.15 7.56
C GLY A 39 -4.82 -3.27 6.80
N THR A 40 -3.65 -3.01 7.39
CA THR A 40 -2.67 -2.09 6.79
C THR A 40 -1.89 -2.76 5.66
N GLU A 41 -2.12 -2.30 4.44
CA GLU A 41 -1.58 -2.85 3.19
C GLU A 41 -0.88 -1.81 2.32
N LEU A 42 -0.29 -2.24 1.20
CA LEU A 42 0.34 -1.37 0.21
C LEU A 42 -0.71 -0.82 -0.78
N TRP A 43 -0.79 0.50 -0.87
CA TRP A 43 -1.67 1.24 -1.76
C TRP A 43 -0.86 2.05 -2.76
N ARG A 44 -1.50 2.35 -3.89
CA ARG A 44 -0.99 3.29 -4.89
C ARG A 44 -2.04 4.33 -5.27
N SER A 45 -1.60 5.50 -5.71
CA SER A 45 -2.46 6.57 -6.24
C SER A 45 -1.79 7.27 -7.41
N ASP A 46 -2.58 7.63 -8.43
CA ASP A 46 -2.21 8.55 -9.51
C ASP A 46 -2.73 9.98 -9.27
N GLY A 47 -3.28 10.25 -8.07
CA GLY A 47 -3.92 11.51 -7.71
C GLY A 47 -5.45 11.54 -7.95
N THR A 48 -6.04 10.45 -8.46
CA THR A 48 -7.48 10.32 -8.66
C THR A 48 -8.10 9.28 -7.72
N ALA A 49 -9.41 9.40 -7.46
CA ALA A 49 -10.15 8.40 -6.69
C ALA A 49 -10.11 7.01 -7.34
N ALA A 50 -10.20 6.96 -8.68
CA ALA A 50 -10.21 5.74 -9.46
C ALA A 50 -8.83 5.05 -9.48
N GLY A 51 -7.75 5.83 -9.60
CA GLY A 51 -6.38 5.32 -9.55
C GLY A 51 -5.83 5.09 -8.15
N THR A 52 -6.60 5.41 -7.10
CA THR A 52 -6.25 5.10 -5.71
C THR A 52 -6.74 3.70 -5.33
N VAL A 53 -5.84 2.72 -5.44
CA VAL A 53 -6.16 1.30 -5.34
C VAL A 53 -5.15 0.54 -4.49
N LEU A 54 -5.60 -0.55 -3.90
CA LEU A 54 -4.74 -1.56 -3.27
C LEU A 54 -3.80 -2.15 -4.34
N VAL A 55 -2.51 -2.25 -4.04
CA VAL A 55 -1.52 -2.87 -4.94
C VAL A 55 -1.67 -4.39 -4.94
N GLY A 56 -2.01 -4.96 -3.79
CA GLY A 56 -2.33 -6.37 -3.60
C GLY A 56 -2.59 -6.64 -2.12
N ASP A 57 -3.29 -7.73 -1.81
CA ASP A 57 -3.36 -8.27 -0.46
C ASP A 57 -2.10 -9.11 -0.22
N ILE A 58 -1.13 -8.54 0.49
CA ILE A 58 0.15 -9.20 0.77
C ILE A 58 0.03 -10.02 2.08
N ALA A 59 -1.03 -9.81 2.87
CA ALA A 59 -1.21 -10.49 4.13
C ALA A 59 -1.58 -11.96 3.92
N PRO A 60 -1.01 -12.88 4.72
CA PRO A 60 -1.46 -14.26 4.74
C PRO A 60 -2.88 -14.37 5.34
N PRO A 61 -3.64 -15.42 4.98
CA PRO A 61 -4.98 -15.64 5.54
C PRO A 61 -4.99 -15.59 7.07
N GLY A 62 -5.91 -14.81 7.63
CA GLY A 62 -6.08 -14.66 9.09
C GLY A 62 -5.31 -13.50 9.72
N PHE A 63 -4.61 -12.68 8.94
CA PHE A 63 -3.91 -11.50 9.45
C PHE A 63 -4.66 -10.20 9.17
N SER A 64 -4.48 -9.21 10.05
CA SER A 64 -4.97 -7.84 9.88
C SER A 64 -3.95 -6.96 9.12
N GLY A 65 -3.37 -7.51 8.05
CA GLY A 65 -2.52 -6.80 7.11
C GLY A 65 -1.02 -7.15 7.14
N SER A 66 -0.33 -6.79 6.06
CA SER A 66 1.10 -7.04 5.81
C SER A 66 2.03 -5.97 6.38
N SER A 67 1.46 -4.85 6.86
CA SER A 67 2.18 -3.72 7.46
C SER A 67 3.40 -3.22 6.66
N PRO A 68 3.24 -2.77 5.40
CA PRO A 68 4.38 -2.31 4.60
C PRO A 68 5.15 -1.15 5.26
N ARG A 69 6.47 -1.23 5.27
CA ARG A 69 7.38 -0.19 5.80
C ARG A 69 8.57 0.04 4.88
N TYR A 70 9.31 1.12 5.16
CA TYR A 70 10.55 1.49 4.47
C TYR A 70 10.44 1.49 2.94
N LEU A 71 9.30 1.97 2.42
CA LEU A 71 9.08 2.14 1.00
C LEU A 71 10.22 3.01 0.43
N THR A 72 10.88 2.49 -0.59
CA THR A 72 12.08 3.10 -1.18
C THR A 72 12.06 2.88 -2.68
N ALA A 73 12.01 3.97 -3.44
CA ALA A 73 12.14 3.92 -4.89
C ALA A 73 13.62 3.82 -5.29
N VAL A 74 13.97 2.81 -6.10
CA VAL A 74 15.30 2.63 -6.70
C VAL A 74 15.11 2.38 -8.19
N GLY A 75 15.45 3.38 -9.01
CA GLY A 75 15.16 3.36 -10.45
C GLY A 75 13.65 3.21 -10.70
N SER A 76 13.25 2.19 -11.46
CA SER A 76 11.85 1.87 -11.76
C SER A 76 11.22 0.86 -10.78
N THR A 77 11.88 0.57 -9.66
CA THR A 77 11.47 -0.47 -8.71
C THR A 77 11.19 0.15 -7.34
N LEU A 78 10.05 -0.19 -6.73
CA LEU A 78 9.79 0.09 -5.32
C LEU A 78 10.25 -1.11 -4.49
N PHE A 79 11.13 -0.87 -3.53
CA PHE A 79 11.47 -1.81 -2.48
C PHE A 79 10.72 -1.44 -1.20
N PHE A 80 10.31 -2.43 -0.43
CA PHE A 80 9.62 -2.21 0.85
C PHE A 80 9.78 -3.45 1.73
N THR A 81 9.50 -3.32 3.01
CA THR A 81 9.43 -4.47 3.90
C THR A 81 7.99 -4.78 4.26
N ALA A 82 7.60 -6.06 4.31
CA ALA A 82 6.25 -6.48 4.70
C ALA A 82 6.28 -7.84 5.38
N ASN A 83 5.22 -8.14 6.15
CA ASN A 83 5.01 -9.42 6.83
C ASN A 83 4.11 -10.31 5.97
N GLU A 84 4.61 -11.46 5.53
CA GLU A 84 3.84 -12.39 4.67
C GLU A 84 3.55 -13.75 5.30
N SER A 85 4.10 -14.08 6.46
CA SER A 85 4.02 -15.44 6.99
C SER A 85 4.12 -15.49 8.51
N LEU A 86 3.55 -16.57 9.08
CA LEU A 86 3.77 -16.96 10.47
C LEU A 86 5.17 -17.55 10.71
N ALA A 87 5.84 -18.01 9.63
CA ALA A 87 7.14 -18.68 9.70
C ALA A 87 8.33 -17.71 9.51
N TYR A 88 8.10 -16.56 8.88
CA TYR A 88 9.12 -15.57 8.58
C TYR A 88 8.66 -14.19 9.04
N GLY A 89 9.59 -13.37 9.51
CA GLY A 89 9.30 -12.05 10.05
C GLY A 89 9.00 -11.03 8.95
N THR A 90 9.35 -9.78 9.23
CA THR A 90 9.36 -8.74 8.21
C THR A 90 10.45 -9.04 7.18
N GLU A 91 10.07 -9.26 5.92
CA GLU A 91 11.01 -9.56 4.82
C GLU A 91 11.10 -8.40 3.82
N LEU A 92 12.11 -8.45 2.94
CA LEU A 92 12.32 -7.48 1.86
C LEU A 92 11.54 -7.87 0.59
N TRP A 93 10.76 -6.93 0.08
CA TRP A 93 9.93 -7.05 -1.11
C TRP A 93 10.35 -6.07 -2.18
N LYS A 94 10.07 -6.43 -3.44
CA LYS A 94 10.12 -5.51 -4.57
C LYS A 94 8.78 -5.49 -5.31
N SER A 95 8.38 -4.32 -5.81
CA SER A 95 7.27 -4.20 -6.75
C SER A 95 7.65 -4.88 -8.07
N GLY A 96 6.83 -5.84 -8.52
CA GLY A 96 6.95 -6.45 -9.84
C GLY A 96 5.76 -6.13 -10.74
N SER A 97 5.80 -6.60 -11.99
CA SER A 97 4.57 -6.99 -12.70
C SER A 97 3.97 -8.14 -11.91
N ILE A 98 2.79 -7.96 -11.34
CA ILE A 98 2.07 -8.96 -10.55
C ILE A 98 2.10 -10.32 -11.28
N SER A 99 2.88 -11.26 -10.77
CA SER A 99 2.57 -12.68 -10.95
C SER A 99 1.55 -13.01 -9.88
N LEU A 100 0.30 -13.18 -10.31
CA LEU A 100 -0.71 -13.88 -9.53
C LEU A 100 -0.15 -15.27 -9.22
N MET A 101 0.33 -15.49 -8.01
CA MET A 101 0.41 -16.86 -7.49
C MET A 101 -1.04 -17.25 -7.19
N GLN A 102 -1.54 -18.19 -8.00
CA GLN A 102 -2.72 -18.98 -7.68
C GLN A 102 -2.48 -19.79 -6.41
#